data_AF-A0A6I7XYJ9-F1
#
_entry.id   AF-A0A6I7XYJ9-F1
#
_cell.length_a   1.000
_cell.length_b   1.000
_cell.length_c   1.000
_cell.angle_alpha   90.00
_cell.angle_beta   90.00
_cell.angle_gamma   90.00
#
_symmetry.space_group_name_H-M   'P 1'
#
loop_
_entity.id
_entity.type
_entity.pdbx_description
1 polymer ?
#
loop_
_entity_poly.entity_id
_entity_poly.type
_entity_poly.pdbx_seq_one_letter_code
_entity_poly.pdbx_strand_id
1 'polypeptide(L)'
;MPRLKRVAVSALVTAAAVTGTTLATATTASAASYHCKTSSASVDNPAYSGPGTDNYNFDVKLCAKRSGGYIYAYAKVSFEGPVWYVNQTDTLDAARFHLQVKKSVSGTDPVKKWANYTGLEYKLEHGNTWGNGSYTTGTIKYKAGSGRYLADGFIQLDWNNDGKGYRNTNFSASPTV
;
A
#
# COMPACT_ATOMS: atom_id res chain seq x y z
N MET A 1 67.66 -8.27 44.57
CA MET A 1 66.42 -8.31 43.75
C MET A 1 65.21 -8.21 44.68
N PRO A 2 64.09 -7.58 44.28
CA PRO A 2 63.57 -6.38 44.95
C PRO A 2 62.43 -6.57 45.98
N ARG A 3 62.42 -5.58 46.89
CA ARG A 3 61.37 -5.00 47.77
C ARG A 3 59.91 -5.42 47.56
N LEU A 4 59.19 -5.56 48.69
CA LEU A 4 57.90 -4.87 48.88
C LEU A 4 57.80 -4.22 50.27
N LYS A 5 57.58 -2.90 50.24
CA LYS A 5 57.22 -1.99 51.35
C LYS A 5 55.67 -2.02 51.45
N ARG A 6 55.05 -2.22 52.62
CA ARG A 6 54.83 -1.35 53.81
C ARG A 6 53.52 -0.55 53.74
N VAL A 7 52.78 -0.69 54.85
CA VAL A 7 51.81 0.22 55.49
C VAL A 7 50.34 0.14 55.04
N ALA A 8 49.52 -0.31 56.00
CA ALA A 8 48.08 -0.12 56.09
C ALA A 8 47.76 1.25 56.73
N VAL A 9 46.71 1.95 56.27
CA VAL A 9 45.94 2.94 57.04
C VAL A 9 44.48 2.94 56.55
N SER A 10 43.58 2.97 57.52
CA SER A 10 42.12 2.95 57.42
C SER A 10 41.48 4.31 57.08
N ALA A 11 40.24 4.22 56.57
CA ALA A 11 39.10 5.14 56.74
C ALA A 11 39.12 6.53 56.08
N LEU A 12 38.11 6.80 55.22
CA LEU A 12 36.98 7.73 55.52
C LEU A 12 36.04 7.87 54.31
N VAL A 13 34.77 8.11 54.63
CA VAL A 13 33.58 8.21 53.77
C VAL A 13 33.53 9.56 53.04
N THR A 14 33.11 9.57 51.77
CA THR A 14 32.49 10.75 51.13
C THR A 14 31.42 10.33 50.13
N ALA A 15 30.19 10.81 50.35
CA ALA A 15 29.09 10.76 49.40
C ALA A 15 29.35 11.69 48.20
N ALA A 16 28.97 11.25 46.99
CA ALA A 16 28.87 12.12 45.83
C ALA A 16 27.58 11.81 45.06
N ALA A 17 26.74 12.84 44.93
CA ALA A 17 25.49 12.84 44.20
C ALA A 17 25.72 12.55 42.71
N VAL A 18 24.99 11.58 42.15
CA VAL A 18 24.90 11.44 40.69
C VAL A 18 23.69 12.24 40.20
N THR A 19 24.06 13.35 39.60
CA THR A 19 23.34 14.26 38.73
C THR A 19 22.21 13.64 37.90
N GLY A 20 21.13 14.41 37.79
CA GLY A 20 19.87 14.08 37.13
C GLY A 20 20.02 13.38 35.79
N THR A 21 19.31 12.26 35.67
CA THR A 21 18.89 11.72 34.39
C THR A 21 17.95 12.73 33.75
N THR A 22 18.47 13.56 32.85
CA THR A 22 17.63 14.12 31.79
C THR A 22 17.07 12.92 31.04
N LEU A 23 15.79 12.61 31.27
CA LEU A 23 15.03 11.80 30.33
C LEU A 23 15.12 12.57 29.02
N ALA A 24 16.02 12.14 28.15
CA ALA A 24 15.91 12.42 26.74
C ALA A 24 14.56 11.84 26.33
N THR A 25 13.54 12.70 26.28
CA THR A 25 12.31 12.43 25.57
C THR A 25 12.74 12.15 24.15
N ALA A 26 12.92 10.87 23.84
CA ALA A 26 13.00 10.39 22.48
C ALA A 26 11.72 10.90 21.82
N THR A 27 11.86 11.98 21.04
CA THR A 27 10.82 12.40 20.13
C THR A 27 10.59 11.20 19.25
N THR A 28 9.44 10.56 19.40
CA THR A 28 8.98 9.53 18.47
C THR A 28 9.09 10.15 17.09
N ALA A 29 10.08 9.71 16.31
CA ALA A 29 10.22 10.11 14.93
C ALA A 29 8.86 9.85 14.29
N SER A 30 8.17 10.92 13.91
CA SER A 30 6.81 10.83 13.39
C SER A 30 6.85 9.85 12.24
N ALA A 31 6.31 8.64 12.46
CA ALA A 31 6.28 7.60 11.44
C ALA A 31 5.49 8.20 10.30
N ALA A 32 6.17 8.57 9.20
CA ALA A 32 5.52 9.20 8.06
C ALA A 32 4.28 8.36 7.72
N SER A 33 3.10 8.95 7.91
CA SER A 33 1.85 8.25 7.68
C SER A 33 1.63 8.13 6.17
N TYR A 34 0.90 7.11 5.76
CA TYR A 34 0.49 7.02 4.36
C TYR A 34 -0.54 8.11 4.07
N HIS A 35 -0.32 8.86 2.99
CA HIS A 35 -1.29 9.76 2.42
C HIS A 35 -2.12 8.98 1.41
N CYS A 36 -3.42 8.90 1.64
CA CYS A 36 -4.30 8.04 0.86
C CYS A 36 -5.50 8.80 0.28
N LYS A 37 -5.96 8.36 -0.89
CA LYS A 37 -7.23 8.77 -1.47
C LYS A 37 -8.03 7.53 -1.83
N THR A 38 -9.32 7.53 -1.48
CA THR A 38 -10.28 6.53 -1.95
C THR A 38 -11.10 7.13 -3.10
N SER A 39 -11.36 6.33 -4.12
CA SER A 39 -12.29 6.64 -5.20
C SER A 39 -12.98 5.37 -5.67
N SER A 40 -14.18 5.54 -6.22
CA SER A 40 -15.07 4.43 -6.54
C SER A 40 -15.38 4.37 -8.03
N ALA A 41 -15.65 3.17 -8.54
CA ALA A 41 -16.12 2.96 -9.90
C ALA A 41 -16.98 1.70 -9.97
N SER A 42 -18.02 1.72 -10.79
CA SER A 42 -18.81 0.54 -11.14
C SER A 42 -18.38 0.03 -12.52
N VAL A 43 -18.18 -1.28 -12.66
CA VAL A 43 -17.72 -1.91 -13.90
C VAL A 43 -18.65 -3.06 -14.26
N ASP A 44 -19.30 -2.91 -15.40
CA ASP A 44 -20.21 -3.86 -16.04
C ASP A 44 -19.48 -5.07 -16.66
N ASN A 45 -20.12 -6.24 -16.67
CA ASN A 45 -19.68 -7.39 -17.46
C ASN A 45 -20.28 -7.27 -18.87
N PRO A 46 -19.48 -6.82 -19.87
CA PRO A 46 -20.00 -6.60 -21.21
C PRO A 46 -20.47 -7.88 -21.92
N ALA A 47 -20.08 -9.06 -21.44
CA ALA A 47 -20.51 -10.35 -21.97
C ALA A 47 -21.84 -10.85 -21.36
N TYR A 48 -22.32 -10.21 -20.29
CA TYR A 48 -23.56 -10.61 -19.63
C TYR A 48 -24.78 -9.96 -20.29
N SER A 49 -25.81 -10.77 -20.58
CA SER A 49 -27.07 -10.33 -21.18
C SER A 49 -28.30 -10.78 -20.40
N GLY A 50 -28.11 -11.24 -19.16
CA GLY A 50 -29.18 -11.72 -18.30
C GLY A 50 -29.92 -10.58 -17.60
N PRO A 51 -31.00 -10.89 -16.87
CA PRO A 51 -31.84 -9.87 -16.21
C PRO A 51 -31.28 -9.35 -14.88
N GLY A 52 -30.18 -9.93 -14.36
CA GLY A 52 -29.58 -9.56 -13.08
C GLY A 52 -28.53 -8.45 -13.17
N THR A 53 -28.15 -7.84 -12.05
CA THR A 53 -27.04 -6.89 -11.95
C THR A 53 -25.69 -7.61 -12.00
N ASP A 54 -24.85 -7.31 -12.97
CA ASP A 54 -23.60 -8.02 -13.26
C ASP A 54 -22.34 -7.20 -12.96
N ASN A 55 -22.52 -6.00 -12.40
CA ASN A 55 -21.45 -5.06 -12.14
C ASN A 55 -20.64 -5.42 -10.88
N TYR A 56 -19.33 -5.22 -10.96
CA TYR A 56 -18.51 -5.02 -9.77
C TYR A 56 -18.48 -3.54 -9.39
N ASN A 57 -18.82 -3.22 -8.15
CA ASN A 57 -18.61 -1.91 -7.55
C ASN A 57 -17.29 -1.92 -6.78
N PHE A 58 -16.35 -1.07 -7.17
CA PHE A 58 -15.03 -0.98 -6.57
C PHE A 58 -14.89 0.28 -5.74
N ASP A 59 -14.29 0.14 -4.56
CA ASP A 59 -13.68 1.21 -3.79
C ASP A 59 -12.16 0.98 -3.75
N VAL A 60 -11.40 1.85 -4.41
CA VAL A 60 -9.94 1.76 -4.45
C VAL A 60 -9.33 2.87 -3.63
N LYS A 61 -8.56 2.48 -2.61
CA LYS A 61 -7.73 3.35 -1.79
C LYS A 61 -6.27 3.26 -2.23
N LEU A 62 -5.78 4.29 -2.90
CA LEU A 62 -4.37 4.45 -3.27
C LEU A 62 -3.62 5.23 -2.19
N CYS A 63 -2.48 4.70 -1.75
CA CYS A 63 -1.70 5.24 -0.64
C CYS A 63 -0.23 5.43 -1.02
N ALA A 64 0.33 6.59 -0.72
CA ALA A 64 1.75 6.89 -0.86
C ALA A 64 2.37 7.37 0.46
N LYS A 65 3.64 7.05 0.68
CA LYS A 65 4.43 7.52 1.81
C LYS A 65 5.85 7.82 1.36
N ARG A 66 6.43 8.92 1.84
CA ARG A 66 7.87 9.19 1.73
C ARG A 66 8.57 8.89 3.05
N SER A 67 9.60 8.05 3.01
CA SER A 67 10.40 7.74 4.21
C SER A 67 11.78 7.22 3.83
N GLY A 68 12.84 7.67 4.52
CA GLY A 68 14.21 7.21 4.30
C GLY A 68 14.77 7.46 2.89
N GLY A 69 14.28 8.49 2.19
CA GLY A 69 14.65 8.77 0.80
C GLY A 69 13.99 7.83 -0.23
N TYR A 70 12.92 7.13 0.17
CA TYR A 70 12.12 6.28 -0.71
C TYR A 70 10.65 6.70 -0.70
N ILE A 71 9.97 6.42 -1.81
CA ILE A 71 8.51 6.39 -1.91
C ILE A 71 8.06 4.94 -1.75
N TYR A 72 7.02 4.77 -0.93
CA TYR A 72 6.29 3.52 -0.75
C TYR A 72 4.87 3.74 -1.25
N ALA A 73 4.38 2.85 -2.11
CA ALA A 73 3.02 2.93 -2.63
C ALA A 73 2.34 1.56 -2.56
N TYR A 74 1.07 1.54 -2.19
CA TYR A 74 0.22 0.35 -2.26
C TYR A 74 -1.23 0.76 -2.57
N ALA A 75 -2.04 -0.20 -2.99
CA ALA A 75 -3.48 -0.03 -3.14
C ALA A 75 -4.23 -1.04 -2.26
N LYS A 76 -5.40 -0.61 -1.76
CA LYS A 76 -6.42 -1.50 -1.22
C LYS A 76 -7.67 -1.37 -2.10
N VAL A 77 -8.13 -2.49 -2.62
CA VAL A 77 -9.37 -2.63 -3.37
C VAL A 77 -10.38 -3.28 -2.43
N SER A 78 -11.52 -2.64 -2.22
CA SER A 78 -12.73 -3.29 -1.74
C SER A 78 -13.68 -3.43 -2.93
N PHE A 79 -14.46 -4.49 -2.97
CA PHE A 79 -15.44 -4.70 -4.04
C PHE A 79 -16.73 -5.32 -3.52
N GLU A 80 -17.80 -4.99 -4.21
CA GLU A 80 -19.10 -5.63 -4.14
C GLU A 80 -19.42 -6.17 -5.52
N GLY A 81 -19.60 -7.48 -5.61
CA GLY A 81 -19.94 -8.17 -6.85
C GLY A 81 -21.29 -8.88 -6.75
N PRO A 82 -21.82 -9.36 -7.88
CA PRO A 82 -23.02 -10.18 -7.89
C PRO A 82 -22.83 -11.47 -7.09
N VAL A 83 -23.82 -11.83 -6.28
CA VAL A 83 -23.78 -13.03 -5.43
C VAL A 83 -23.59 -14.32 -6.24
N TRP A 84 -24.01 -14.33 -7.50
CA TRP A 84 -23.88 -15.49 -8.40
C TRP A 84 -22.52 -15.59 -9.08
N TYR A 85 -21.63 -14.60 -8.95
CA TYR A 85 -20.22 -14.74 -9.36
C TYR A 85 -19.37 -15.46 -8.30
N VAL A 86 -19.91 -15.68 -7.10
CA VAL A 86 -19.19 -16.37 -6.03
C VAL A 86 -18.89 -17.81 -6.43
N ASN A 87 -17.59 -18.13 -6.45
CA ASN A 87 -16.99 -19.37 -6.92
C ASN A 87 -17.20 -19.68 -8.41
N GLN A 88 -17.51 -18.66 -9.24
CA GLN A 88 -17.49 -18.81 -10.69
C GLN A 88 -16.13 -18.39 -11.23
N THR A 89 -15.30 -19.40 -11.53
CA THR A 89 -13.92 -19.23 -12.00
C THR A 89 -13.81 -19.02 -13.51
N ASP A 90 -14.93 -18.73 -14.15
CA ASP A 90 -15.08 -18.49 -15.59
C ASP A 90 -15.76 -17.13 -15.84
N THR A 91 -15.83 -16.25 -14.84
CA THR A 91 -16.33 -14.88 -15.03
C THR A 91 -15.27 -13.98 -15.64
N LEU A 92 -14.02 -14.13 -15.20
CA LEU A 92 -12.88 -13.35 -15.68
C LEU A 92 -11.84 -14.31 -16.28
N ASP A 93 -11.35 -14.00 -17.48
CA ASP A 93 -10.17 -14.69 -18.03
C ASP A 93 -8.89 -14.27 -17.29
N ALA A 94 -8.87 -13.03 -16.80
CA ALA A 94 -7.84 -12.52 -15.91
C ALA A 94 -8.28 -11.23 -15.20
N ALA A 95 -7.74 -10.97 -14.00
CA ALA A 95 -7.83 -9.65 -13.39
C ALA A 95 -6.60 -9.25 -12.55
N ARG A 96 -6.26 -7.97 -12.60
CA ARG A 96 -5.11 -7.44 -11.86
C ARG A 96 -5.26 -5.97 -11.49
N PHE A 97 -4.52 -5.57 -10.46
CA PHE A 97 -4.30 -4.16 -10.16
C PHE A 97 -2.96 -3.70 -10.72
N HIS A 98 -2.96 -2.67 -11.57
CA HIS A 98 -1.75 -2.03 -12.05
C HIS A 98 -1.42 -0.83 -11.16
N LEU A 99 -0.42 -0.98 -10.29
CA LEU A 99 0.00 0.09 -9.37
C LEU A 99 1.20 0.84 -9.93
N GLN A 100 1.21 2.16 -9.77
CA GLN A 100 2.24 3.06 -10.26
C GLN A 100 2.69 4.02 -9.15
N VAL A 101 3.98 4.36 -9.17
CA VAL A 101 4.52 5.55 -8.52
C VAL A 101 4.80 6.56 -9.61
N LYS A 102 4.20 7.75 -9.53
CA LYS A 102 4.47 8.85 -10.45
C LYS A 102 5.18 10.01 -9.74
N LYS A 103 5.97 10.78 -10.49
CA LYS A 103 6.56 12.03 -10.00
C LYS A 103 5.63 13.17 -10.38
N SER A 104 5.24 13.99 -9.41
CA SER A 104 4.41 15.16 -9.67
C SER A 104 5.21 16.27 -10.35
N VAL A 105 4.75 16.71 -11.52
CA VAL A 105 5.37 17.77 -12.33
C VAL A 105 4.29 18.71 -12.89
N SER A 106 4.69 19.75 -13.60
CA SER A 106 3.75 20.50 -14.44
C SER A 106 3.38 19.64 -15.65
N GLY A 107 2.09 19.48 -15.93
CA GLY A 107 1.59 18.63 -17.00
C GLY A 107 1.39 17.17 -16.57
N THR A 108 1.69 16.23 -17.46
CA THR A 108 1.47 14.80 -17.21
C THR A 108 2.53 14.24 -16.29
N ASP A 109 2.10 13.65 -15.18
CA ASP A 109 2.99 13.01 -14.20
C ASP A 109 3.66 11.75 -14.77
N PRO A 110 5.00 11.74 -14.95
CA PRO A 110 5.68 10.57 -15.47
C PRO A 110 5.69 9.42 -14.47
N VAL A 111 5.38 8.21 -14.96
CA VAL A 111 5.54 6.96 -14.22
C VAL A 111 7.03 6.70 -13.96
N LYS A 112 7.38 6.42 -12.71
CA LYS A 112 8.76 6.13 -12.27
C LYS A 112 8.98 4.66 -11.93
N LYS A 113 7.95 4.01 -11.40
CA LYS A 113 7.93 2.58 -11.13
C LYS A 113 6.50 2.09 -11.20
N TRP A 114 6.32 0.85 -11.65
CA TRP A 114 5.02 0.21 -11.65
C TRP A 114 5.16 -1.29 -11.35
N ALA A 115 4.05 -1.93 -11.00
CA ALA A 115 3.93 -3.37 -10.85
C ALA A 115 2.49 -3.83 -11.15
N ASN A 116 2.37 -5.02 -11.73
CA ASN A 116 1.09 -5.71 -11.91
C ASN A 116 0.88 -6.69 -10.76
N TYR A 117 -0.29 -6.64 -10.14
CA TYR A 117 -0.67 -7.51 -9.02
C TYR A 117 -1.88 -8.37 -9.41
N THR A 118 -1.64 -9.64 -9.71
CA THR A 118 -2.62 -10.58 -10.29
C THR A 118 -3.51 -11.28 -9.27
N GLY A 119 -3.29 -11.09 -7.97
CA GLY A 119 -4.11 -11.72 -6.93
C GLY A 119 -5.55 -11.18 -6.83
N LEU A 120 -5.93 -10.22 -7.68
CA LEU A 120 -7.25 -9.59 -7.66
C LEU A 120 -8.33 -10.51 -8.23
N GLU A 121 -8.05 -11.23 -9.32
CA GLU A 121 -8.96 -12.18 -9.97
C GLU A 121 -9.52 -13.20 -9.00
N TYR A 122 -8.63 -13.96 -8.37
CA TYR A 122 -9.01 -14.93 -7.37
C TYR A 122 -9.91 -14.33 -6.29
N LYS A 123 -9.64 -13.08 -5.85
CA LYS A 123 -10.48 -12.43 -4.85
C LYS A 123 -11.86 -12.09 -5.38
N LEU A 124 -11.97 -11.59 -6.61
CA LEU A 124 -13.26 -11.25 -7.22
C LEU A 124 -14.16 -12.48 -7.35
N GLU A 125 -13.60 -13.59 -7.83
CA GLU A 125 -14.33 -14.84 -8.02
C GLU A 125 -14.59 -15.59 -6.71
N HIS A 126 -13.84 -15.30 -5.65
CA HIS A 126 -13.98 -15.94 -4.33
C HIS A 126 -14.32 -14.91 -3.25
N GLY A 127 -15.24 -14.00 -3.57
CA GLY A 127 -15.89 -13.13 -2.59
C GLY A 127 -16.58 -13.93 -1.49
N ASN A 128 -17.04 -13.25 -0.45
CA ASN A 128 -17.86 -13.88 0.58
C ASN A 128 -19.23 -14.31 0.00
N THR A 129 -20.12 -14.86 0.82
CA THR A 129 -21.47 -15.31 0.41
C THR A 129 -22.34 -14.22 -0.23
N TRP A 130 -21.94 -12.95 -0.11
CA TRP A 130 -22.62 -11.79 -0.68
C TRP A 130 -21.91 -11.24 -1.93
N GLY A 131 -20.87 -11.90 -2.44
CA GLY A 131 -20.08 -11.40 -3.57
C GLY A 131 -19.07 -10.31 -3.19
N ASN A 132 -18.92 -10.01 -1.90
CA ASN A 132 -18.09 -8.91 -1.42
C ASN A 132 -16.71 -9.38 -1.02
N GLY A 133 -15.71 -8.53 -1.17
CA GLY A 133 -14.37 -8.85 -0.71
C GLY A 133 -13.39 -7.69 -0.75
N SER A 134 -12.13 -8.02 -0.51
CA SER A 134 -11.06 -7.04 -0.61
C SER A 134 -9.74 -7.68 -1.02
N TYR A 135 -8.89 -6.86 -1.60
CA TYR A 135 -7.54 -7.20 -2.04
C TYR A 135 -6.60 -6.05 -1.68
N THR A 136 -5.42 -6.36 -1.16
CA THR A 136 -4.36 -5.37 -0.93
C THR A 136 -3.15 -5.77 -1.76
N THR A 137 -2.63 -4.85 -2.55
CA THR A 137 -1.44 -5.12 -3.36
C THR A 137 -0.20 -5.26 -2.47
N GLY A 138 0.89 -5.77 -3.06
CA GLY A 138 2.21 -5.51 -2.50
C GLY A 138 2.54 -4.01 -2.47
N THR A 139 3.62 -3.66 -1.78
CA THR A 139 4.12 -2.28 -1.73
C THR A 139 5.24 -2.07 -2.75
N ILE A 140 5.05 -1.12 -3.67
CA ILE A 140 6.15 -0.63 -4.52
C ILE A 140 7.07 0.25 -3.66
N LYS A 141 8.37 0.01 -3.74
CA LYS A 141 9.42 0.88 -3.18
C LYS A 141 10.21 1.52 -4.31
N TYR A 142 10.38 2.84 -4.29
CA TYR A 142 11.11 3.60 -5.30
C TYR A 142 12.07 4.61 -4.65
N LYS A 143 13.32 4.71 -5.12
CA LYS A 143 14.29 5.68 -4.59
C LYS A 143 13.88 7.09 -5.05
N ALA A 144 13.52 7.95 -4.10
CA ALA A 144 13.00 9.27 -4.39
C ALA A 144 14.15 10.25 -4.66
N GLY A 145 14.10 10.94 -5.79
CA GLY A 145 14.89 12.16 -6.00
C GLY A 145 14.24 13.38 -5.33
N SER A 146 14.67 14.58 -5.72
CA SER A 146 13.95 15.81 -5.36
C SER A 146 12.55 15.84 -5.98
N GLY A 147 11.65 16.58 -5.34
CA GLY A 147 10.27 16.76 -5.76
C GLY A 147 9.29 15.81 -5.06
N ARG A 148 8.03 15.94 -5.48
CA ARG A 148 6.86 15.27 -4.91
C ARG A 148 6.46 14.05 -5.74
N TYR A 149 5.93 13.03 -5.09
CA TYR A 149 5.52 11.78 -5.74
C TYR A 149 4.14 11.36 -5.28
N LEU A 150 3.44 10.54 -6.05
CA LEU A 150 2.13 10.01 -5.69
C LEU A 150 2.01 8.53 -6.09
N ALA A 151 1.03 7.85 -5.50
CA ALA A 151 0.57 6.55 -5.94
C ALA A 151 -0.59 6.75 -6.91
N ASP A 152 -0.54 6.06 -8.03
CA ASP A 152 -1.59 6.03 -9.04
C ASP A 152 -1.82 4.58 -9.47
N GLY A 153 -2.93 4.28 -10.13
CA GLY A 153 -3.19 2.94 -10.63
C GLY A 153 -4.59 2.74 -11.16
N PHE A 154 -4.79 1.56 -11.72
CA PHE A 154 -6.05 1.15 -12.33
C PHE A 154 -6.26 -0.35 -12.17
N ILE A 155 -7.53 -0.75 -12.15
CA ILE A 155 -7.92 -2.16 -12.26
C ILE A 155 -7.91 -2.52 -13.75
N GLN A 156 -7.46 -3.73 -14.05
CA GLN A 156 -7.60 -4.34 -15.37
C GLN A 156 -8.43 -5.61 -15.23
N LEU A 157 -9.57 -5.66 -15.91
CA LEU A 157 -10.44 -6.84 -16.00
C LEU A 157 -10.42 -7.35 -17.44
N ASP A 158 -10.21 -8.63 -17.60
CA ASP A 158 -10.36 -9.38 -18.85
C ASP A 158 -11.57 -10.30 -18.66
N TRP A 159 -12.68 -9.98 -19.32
CA TRP A 159 -13.95 -10.67 -19.11
C TRP A 159 -14.04 -11.88 -20.02
N ASN A 160 -14.41 -13.03 -19.44
CA ASN A 160 -14.59 -14.23 -20.23
C ASN A 160 -15.65 -14.00 -21.32
N ASN A 161 -15.34 -14.46 -22.54
CA ASN A 161 -16.19 -14.36 -23.73
C ASN A 161 -16.47 -12.94 -24.27
N ASP A 162 -15.76 -11.88 -23.83
CA ASP A 162 -15.95 -10.53 -24.40
C ASP A 162 -15.05 -10.26 -25.63
N GLY A 163 -13.95 -10.99 -25.77
CA GLY A 163 -12.97 -10.88 -26.86
C GLY A 163 -12.22 -9.54 -26.91
N LYS A 164 -12.20 -8.75 -25.83
CA LYS A 164 -11.57 -7.43 -25.75
C LYS A 164 -10.26 -7.41 -24.98
N GLY A 165 -9.94 -8.48 -24.25
CA GLY A 165 -8.77 -8.50 -23.38
C GLY A 165 -8.95 -7.54 -22.19
N TYR A 166 -7.83 -7.17 -21.55
CA TYR A 166 -7.85 -6.22 -20.44
C TYR A 166 -8.50 -4.87 -20.77
N ARG A 167 -9.54 -4.53 -20.03
CA ARG A 167 -10.16 -3.21 -19.94
C ARG A 167 -9.73 -2.50 -18.66
N ASN A 168 -9.37 -1.23 -18.78
CA ASN A 168 -8.82 -0.44 -17.67
C ASN A 168 -9.88 0.43 -17.01
N THR A 169 -9.96 0.37 -15.68
CA THR A 169 -10.75 1.28 -14.85
C THR A 169 -9.81 2.11 -13.99
N ASN A 170 -9.74 3.41 -14.26
CA ASN A 170 -8.84 4.34 -13.58
C ASN A 170 -9.45 4.88 -12.28
N PHE A 171 -8.58 5.17 -11.32
CA PHE A 171 -8.95 5.69 -10.00
C PHE A 171 -8.21 7.00 -9.69
N SER A 172 -8.66 7.72 -8.67
CA SER A 172 -7.99 8.94 -8.24
C SER A 172 -6.66 8.61 -7.57
N ALA A 173 -5.60 9.24 -8.05
CA ALA A 173 -4.28 9.17 -7.42
C ALA A 173 -4.30 9.60 -5.94
N SER A 174 -3.34 9.11 -5.17
CA SER A 174 -3.11 9.55 -3.79
C SER A 174 -2.67 11.03 -3.74
N PRO A 175 -2.77 11.69 -2.58
CA PRO A 175 -2.06 12.95 -2.37
C PRO A 175 -0.55 12.76 -2.57
N THR A 176 0.14 13.85 -2.91
CA THR A 176 1.59 13.82 -3.12
C THR A 176 2.38 13.79 -1.81
N VAL A 177 3.53 13.11 -1.80
CA VAL A 177 4.47 12.92 -0.67
C VAL A 177 5.93 13.21 -1.04
#